data_AF-A0A6J5FXK8-F1
#
_entry.id   AF-A0A6J5FXK8-F1
#
_cell.length_a   1.000
_cell.length_b   1.000
_cell.length_c   1.000
_cell.angle_alpha   90.00
_cell.angle_beta   90.00
_cell.angle_gamma   90.00
#
_symmetry.space_group_name_H-M   'P 1'
#
loop_
_entity.id
_entity.type
_entity.pdbx_description
1 polymer ?
#
loop_
_entity_poly.entity_id
_entity_poly.type
_entity_poly.pdbx_seq_one_letter_code
_entity_poly.pdbx_strand_id
1 'polypeptide(L)' 'MLDCASHRRIWHPLQRCARIATAARHPKNNLRDANTLRDFWSRNPETLHQVTILMSDHGIPKNYRQMHGFGPYTFSLINA' A
#
# COMPACT_ATOMS: atom_id res chain seq x y z
N MET A 1 -1.86 -21.86 -22.15
CA MET A 1 -2.76 -21.37 -21.08
C MET A 1 -2.37 -22.05 -19.77
N LEU A 2 -1.18 -21.73 -19.25
CA LEU A 2 -0.82 -22.03 -17.87
C LEU A 2 -0.80 -20.70 -17.12
N ASP A 3 -1.28 -20.73 -15.90
CA ASP A 3 -1.80 -19.62 -15.11
C ASP A 3 -0.78 -18.46 -14.94
N CYS A 4 -0.98 -17.38 -15.70
CA CYS A 4 -0.18 -16.14 -15.60
C CYS A 4 -0.76 -15.16 -14.55
N ALA A 5 -1.86 -15.52 -13.89
CA ALA A 5 -2.62 -14.63 -13.01
C ALA A 5 -2.09 -14.55 -11.56
N SER A 6 -1.16 -15.42 -11.15
CA SER A 6 -0.73 -15.55 -9.74
C SER A 6 0.39 -14.60 -9.29
N HIS A 7 0.93 -13.76 -10.16
CA HIS A 7 2.07 -12.86 -9.85
C HIS A 7 1.70 -11.41 -9.51
N ARG A 8 0.43 -11.07 -9.28
CA ARG A 8 0.00 -9.72 -8.87
C ARG A 8 0.05 -9.52 -7.35
N ARG A 9 1.22 -9.82 -6.75
CA ARG A 9 1.44 -9.60 -5.32
C ARG A 9 1.88 -8.16 -5.04
N ILE A 10 1.42 -7.54 -3.95
CA ILE A 10 1.79 -6.16 -3.61
C ILE A 10 3.28 -5.99 -3.30
N TRP A 11 3.93 -7.07 -2.88
CA TRP A 11 5.37 -7.13 -2.63
C TRP A 11 6.19 -7.21 -3.92
N HIS A 12 5.54 -7.46 -5.06
CA HIS A 12 6.23 -7.48 -6.35
C HIS A 12 6.67 -6.05 -6.72
N PRO A 13 7.92 -5.86 -7.22
CA PRO A 13 8.48 -4.52 -7.45
C PRO A 13 7.64 -3.67 -8.42
N LEU A 14 6.99 -4.28 -9.41
CA LEU A 14 6.12 -3.58 -10.35
C LEU A 14 4.82 -3.07 -9.69
N GLN A 15 4.29 -3.82 -8.73
CA GLN A 15 3.09 -3.41 -7.98
C GLN A 15 3.36 -2.21 -7.07
N ARG A 16 4.58 -2.09 -6.54
CA ARG A 16 5.02 -0.91 -5.76
C ARG A 16 4.92 0.36 -6.61
N CYS A 17 5.42 0.34 -7.84
CA CYS A 17 5.32 1.47 -8.75
C CYS A 17 3.87 1.79 -9.08
N ALA A 18 3.04 0.77 -9.36
CA ALA A 18 1.62 0.94 -9.63
C ALA A 18 0.85 1.57 -8.45
N ARG A 19 1.15 1.15 -7.22
CA ARG A 19 0.56 1.75 -6.00
C ARG A 19 0.93 3.22 -5.84
N ILE A 20 2.18 3.58 -6.13
CA ILE A 20 2.64 4.97 -6.04
C ILE A 20 1.99 5.81 -7.13
N ALA A 21 1.92 5.30 -8.37
CA ALA A 21 1.31 6.00 -9.49
C ALA A 21 -0.20 6.26 -9.28
N THR A 22 -0.91 5.31 -8.67
CA THR A 22 -2.36 5.44 -8.40
C THR A 22 -2.68 6.37 -7.22
N ALA A 23 -1.76 6.53 -6.27
CA ALA A 23 -1.85 7.51 -5.18
C ALA A 23 -1.34 8.92 -5.58
N ALA A 24 -0.63 9.01 -6.71
CA ALA A 24 -0.15 10.26 -7.29
C ALA A 24 -1.28 11.02 -8.01
N ARG A 25 -0.90 12.09 -8.70
CA ARG A 25 -1.84 12.92 -9.46
C ARG A 25 -2.17 12.23 -10.78
N HIS A 26 -3.44 12.33 -11.20
CA HIS A 26 -3.90 11.76 -12.45
C HIS A 26 -3.27 12.52 -13.65
N PRO A 27 -2.78 11.83 -14.69
CA PRO A 27 -1.91 12.42 -15.70
C PRO A 27 -2.61 13.45 -16.60
N LYS A 28 -3.93 13.36 -16.80
CA LYS A 28 -4.66 14.28 -17.70
C LYS A 28 -5.00 15.62 -17.08
N ASN A 29 -5.30 15.65 -15.79
CA ASN A 29 -5.83 16.83 -15.09
C ASN A 29 -4.98 17.25 -13.89
N ASN A 30 -3.91 16.50 -13.55
CA ASN A 30 -3.00 16.77 -12.44
C ASN A 30 -3.70 16.90 -11.07
N LEU A 31 -4.90 16.34 -10.94
CA LEU A 31 -5.65 16.29 -9.68
C LEU A 31 -5.47 14.93 -9.01
N ARG A 32 -5.63 14.87 -7.70
CA ARG A 32 -5.76 13.58 -7.00
C ARG A 32 -7.13 13.01 -7.28
N ASP A 33 -7.18 11.77 -7.74
CA ASP A 33 -8.41 11.05 -7.97
C ASP A 33 -8.56 9.92 -6.95
N ALA A 34 -9.63 9.96 -6.18
CA ALA A 34 -9.91 8.94 -5.18
C ALA A 34 -10.44 7.65 -5.83
N ASN A 35 -11.00 7.72 -7.05
CA ASN A 35 -11.50 6.55 -7.76
C ASN A 35 -10.36 5.65 -8.23
N THR A 36 -9.28 6.23 -8.77
CA THR A 36 -8.09 5.45 -9.18
C THR A 36 -7.42 4.71 -8.04
N LEU A 37 -7.43 5.30 -6.84
CA LEU A 37 -6.88 4.68 -5.63
C LEU A 37 -7.76 3.52 -5.14
N ARG A 38 -9.08 3.71 -5.11
CA ARG A 38 -10.05 2.67 -4.72
C ARG A 38 -10.07 1.51 -5.71
N ASP A 39 -9.92 1.78 -7.00
CA ASP A 39 -9.79 0.76 -8.06
C ASP A 39 -8.54 -0.08 -7.90
N PHE A 40 -7.45 0.50 -7.40
CA PHE A 40 -6.25 -0.27 -7.08
C PHE A 40 -6.47 -1.20 -5.88
N TRP A 41 -7.15 -0.74 -4.83
CA TRP A 41 -7.44 -1.55 -3.64
C TRP A 41 -8.39 -2.71 -3.94
N SER A 42 -9.44 -2.49 -4.74
CA SER A 42 -10.40 -3.54 -5.10
C SER A 42 -9.76 -4.67 -5.91
N ARG A 43 -8.77 -4.35 -6.75
CA ARG A 43 -8.04 -5.33 -7.57
C ARG A 43 -6.90 -6.05 -6.83
N ASN A 44 -6.53 -5.57 -5.65
CA ASN A 44 -5.41 -6.09 -4.86
C ASN A 44 -5.85 -6.34 -3.41
N PRO A 45 -6.49 -7.49 -3.12
CA PRO A 45 -6.97 -7.80 -1.76
C PRO A 45 -5.84 -7.86 -0.73
N GLU A 46 -4.58 -8.06 -1.16
CA GLU A 46 -3.39 -8.00 -0.30
C GLU A 46 -3.16 -6.62 0.34
N THR A 47 -3.73 -5.55 -0.22
CA THR A 47 -3.65 -4.18 0.35
C THR A 47 -4.54 -3.99 1.57
N LEU A 48 -5.56 -4.84 1.75
CA LEU A 48 -6.68 -4.58 2.66
C LEU A 48 -6.22 -4.40 4.10
N HIS A 49 -5.23 -5.19 4.56
CA HIS A 49 -4.70 -5.08 5.91
C HIS A 49 -4.11 -3.69 6.21
N GLN A 50 -3.40 -3.09 5.24
CA GLN A 50 -2.84 -1.76 5.42
C GLN A 50 -3.90 -0.66 5.23
N VAL A 51 -4.90 -0.90 4.38
CA VAL A 51 -5.99 0.05 4.12
C VAL A 51 -6.91 0.19 5.32
N THR A 52 -7.21 -0.89 6.05
CA THR A 52 -8.02 -0.83 7.27
C THR A 52 -7.34 0.00 8.36
N ILE A 53 -6.03 -0.14 8.55
CA ILE A 53 -5.25 0.69 9.49
C ILE A 53 -5.26 2.16 9.06
N LEU A 54 -5.10 2.43 7.75
CA LEU A 54 -5.11 3.79 7.20
C LEU A 54 -6.48 4.47 7.34
N MET A 55 -7.58 3.73 7.22
CA MET A 55 -8.95 4.26 7.35
C MET A 55 -9.45 4.32 8.80
N SER A 56 -8.68 3.79 9.75
CA SER A 56 -8.94 3.92 11.19
C SER A 56 -8.37 5.24 11.71
N ASP A 57 -8.61 5.55 12.99
CA ASP A 57 -8.06 6.75 13.66
C ASP A 57 -6.52 6.81 13.65
N HIS A 58 -5.85 5.68 13.40
CA HIS A 58 -4.41 5.62 13.20
C HIS A 58 -3.91 6.27 11.90
N GLY A 59 -4.80 6.53 10.92
CA GLY A 59 -4.45 7.18 9.66
C GLY A 59 -4.13 8.67 9.76
N ILE A 60 -4.63 9.34 10.80
CA ILE A 60 -4.41 10.78 11.05
C ILE A 60 -3.91 10.97 12.49
N PRO A 61 -2.61 10.71 12.74
CA PRO A 61 -2.05 10.88 14.09
C PRO A 61 -2.08 12.36 14.48
N LYS A 62 -2.46 12.64 15.73
CA LYS A 62 -2.50 14.01 16.28
C LYS A 62 -1.11 14.66 16.25
N ASN A 63 -0.10 13.96 16.73
CA ASN A 63 1.29 14.39 16.81
C ASN A 63 2.23 13.20 16.54
N TYR A 64 3.45 13.45 16.03
CA TYR A 64 4.46 12.39 15.82
C TYR A 64 4.83 11.61 17.10
N ARG A 65 4.70 12.24 18.27
CA ARG A 65 4.99 11.62 19.58
C ARG A 65 3.96 10.57 20.00
N GLN A 66 2.78 10.59 19.41
CA GLN A 66 1.66 9.70 19.75
C GLN A 66 1.44 8.63 18.66
N MET A 67 2.43 8.43 17.79
CA MET A 67 2.40 7.43 16.73
C MET A 67 3.33 6.26 17.08
N HIS A 68 2.86 5.03 16.89
CA HIS A 68 3.68 3.83 17.04
C HIS A 68 4.54 3.60 15.78
N GLY A 69 5.80 3.22 15.97
CA GLY A 69 6.71 2.83 14.88
C GLY A 69 6.95 1.33 14.88
N PHE A 70 6.61 0.66 13.77
CA PHE A 70 6.83 -0.78 13.58
C PHE A 70 7.71 -1.04 12.37
N GLY A 71 8.61 -2.01 12.47
CA GLY A 71 9.34 -2.55 11.31
C GLY A 71 8.36 -3.33 10.42
N PRO A 72 8.26 -3.04 9.11
CA PRO A 72 7.31 -3.72 8.23
C PRO A 72 7.79 -5.11 7.79
N TYR A 73 9.06 -5.46 8.02
CA TYR A 73 9.67 -6.71 7.57
C TYR A 73 10.18 -7.54 8.76
N THR A 74 10.24 -8.85 8.57
CA THR A 74 10.80 -9.79 9.52
C THR A 74 12.33 -9.76 9.46
N PHE A 75 12.98 -9.57 10.61
CA PHE A 75 14.43 -9.57 10.73
C PHE A 75 14.91 -10.82 11.49
N SER A 76 16.10 -11.31 11.16
CA SER A 76 16.76 -12.41 11.87
C SER A 76 17.89 -11.86 12.75
N LEU A 77 17.90 -12.21 14.03
CA LEU A 77 18.94 -11.81 14.97
C LEU A 77 19.93 -12.98 15.13
N ILE A 78 21.20 -12.75 14.81
CA ILE A 78 22.27 -13.73 14.94
C ILE A 78 23.05 -13.40 16.21
N ASN A 79 23.23 -14.38 17.08
CA ASN A 79 23.99 -14.25 18.32
C ASN A 79 25.50 -14.46 18.08
N ALA A 80 26.29 -14.15 19.11
CA ALA A 80 27.75 -14.34 19.13
C ALA A 80 28.16 -15.81 19.30
#